data_AF-A0A0K8TJF3-F1
#
_entry.id   AF-A0A0K8TJF3-F1
#
_cell.length_a   1.000
_cell.length_b   1.000
_cell.length_c   1.000
_cell.angle_alpha   90.00
_cell.angle_beta   90.00
_cell.angle_gamma   90.00
#
_symmetry.space_group_name_H-M   'P 1'
#
loop_
_entity.id
_entity.type
_entity.pdbx_description
1 polymer ?
#
loop_
_entity_poly.entity_id
_entity_poly.type
_entity_poly.pdbx_seq_one_letter_code
_entity_poly.pdbx_strand_id
1 'polypeptide(L)'
;MYHQLSRATGRLVASTHLQSPLFPVAPIALQRVEPPTIQYNTTHMSTVADACPAPGKTRLIPGTNTPYAPVSDKIRQLQKQFQKEDDVPVFLKGGPLDGILYRLTMALCIVGLVGVGHTIYTHAVPKK
;
A
#
# COMPACT_ATOMS: atom_id res chain seq x y z
N MET A 1 35.73 0.71 12.23
CA MET A 1 35.82 -0.61 11.56
C MET A 1 34.40 -1.13 11.40
N TYR A 2 33.99 -1.49 10.19
CA TYR A 2 32.64 -2.02 9.95
C TYR A 2 32.64 -3.53 10.20
N HIS A 3 31.55 -4.07 10.73
CA HIS A 3 31.43 -5.49 11.06
C HIS A 3 30.21 -6.07 10.33
N GLN A 4 30.38 -7.21 9.68
CA GLN A 4 29.33 -7.95 9.00
C GLN A 4 29.10 -9.27 9.72
N LEU A 5 27.82 -9.59 9.95
CA LEU A 5 27.43 -10.87 10.56
C LEU A 5 27.62 -11.98 9.54
N SER A 6 28.49 -12.94 9.83
CA SER A 6 28.63 -14.15 9.00
C SER A 6 27.35 -14.97 9.11
N ARG A 7 26.61 -15.14 8.01
CA ARG A 7 25.35 -15.91 8.02
C ARG A 7 25.56 -17.41 8.27
N ALA A 8 26.75 -17.93 7.95
CA ALA A 8 27.08 -19.33 8.14
C ALA A 8 27.50 -19.66 9.59
N THR A 9 28.15 -18.72 10.28
CA THR A 9 28.74 -18.98 11.61
C THR A 9 28.18 -18.11 12.73
N GLY A 10 27.31 -17.14 12.40
CA GLY A 10 26.68 -16.24 13.36
C GLY A 10 27.63 -15.25 14.07
N ARG A 11 28.93 -15.33 13.82
CA ARG A 11 29.93 -14.44 14.42
C ARG A 11 30.03 -13.14 13.64
N LEU A 12 30.23 -12.04 14.38
CA LEU A 12 30.56 -10.74 13.82
C LEU A 12 32.00 -10.76 13.32
N VAL A 13 32.18 -10.58 12.01
CA VAL A 13 33.49 -10.53 11.35
C VAL A 13 33.72 -9.09 10.88
N ALA A 14 34.94 -8.57 11.04
CA ALA A 14 35.28 -7.27 10.46
C ALA A 14 35.09 -7.31 8.94
N SER A 15 34.23 -6.44 8.40
CA SER A 15 33.95 -6.40 6.98
C SER A 15 35.09 -5.67 6.26
N THR A 16 35.87 -6.40 5.49
CA THR A 16 36.87 -5.83 4.56
C THR A 16 36.22 -5.32 3.27
N HIS A 17 35.01 -5.77 2.96
CA HIS A 17 34.21 -5.33 1.82
C HIS A 17 33.46 -4.03 2.16
N LEU A 18 34.21 -2.96 2.39
CA LEU A 18 33.64 -1.62 2.33
C LEU A 18 33.12 -1.42 0.91
N GLN A 19 31.88 -0.93 0.78
CA GLN A 19 31.37 -0.42 -0.49
C GLN A 19 32.29 0.72 -0.94
N SER A 20 33.32 0.40 -1.71
CA SER A 20 34.00 1.34 -2.59
C SER A 20 32.93 1.84 -3.56
N PRO A 21 32.44 3.09 -3.47
CA PRO A 21 33.22 4.31 -3.17
C PRO A 21 32.54 5.30 -2.19
N LEU A 22 31.84 4.86 -1.13
CA LEU A 22 31.12 5.82 -0.26
C LEU A 22 32.02 6.63 0.70
N PHE A 23 33.29 6.23 0.91
CA PHE A 23 34.26 7.02 1.67
C PHE A 23 35.68 6.82 1.12
N PRO A 24 36.50 7.88 1.06
CA PRO A 24 37.92 7.69 0.81
C PRO A 24 38.52 6.92 1.98
N VAL A 25 39.17 5.79 1.68
CA VAL A 25 40.04 5.11 2.64
C VAL A 25 41.10 6.12 3.06
N ALA A 26 41.25 6.37 4.37
CA ALA A 26 42.25 7.28 4.88
C ALA A 26 43.63 6.86 4.32
N PRO A 27 44.42 7.78 3.75
CA PRO A 27 45.65 7.43 3.08
C PRO A 27 46.62 6.79 4.07
N ILE A 28 47.11 5.61 3.73
CA ILE A 28 48.26 5.01 4.41
C ILE A 28 49.44 5.96 4.16
N ALA A 29 49.98 6.52 5.24
CA ALA A 29 51.05 7.51 5.18
C ALA A 29 52.34 6.84 4.68
N LEU A 30 52.53 6.79 3.35
CA LEU A 30 53.83 6.70 2.63
C LEU A 30 53.70 6.42 1.12
N GLN A 31 52.50 6.25 0.57
CA GLN A 31 52.34 5.90 -0.84
C GLN A 31 51.98 7.14 -1.67
N ARG A 32 52.97 7.72 -2.36
CA ARG A 32 52.84 8.91 -3.23
C ARG A 32 52.23 8.56 -4.61
N VAL A 33 51.23 7.68 -4.62
CA VAL A 33 50.51 7.28 -5.83
C VAL A 33 49.39 8.28 -6.08
N GLU A 34 49.27 8.72 -7.33
CA GLU A 34 48.23 9.60 -7.86
C GLU A 34 46.88 9.36 -7.16
N PRO A 35 46.21 10.41 -6.64
CA PRO A 35 44.93 10.24 -5.96
C PRO A 35 43.95 9.55 -6.91
N PRO A 36 43.32 8.44 -6.51
CA PRO A 36 42.41 7.71 -7.38
C PRO A 36 41.25 8.63 -7.76
N THR A 37 41.00 8.78 -9.07
CA THR A 37 39.84 9.52 -9.58
C THR A 37 38.58 8.98 -8.93
N ILE A 38 37.84 9.86 -8.25
CA ILE A 38 36.55 9.52 -7.63
C ILE A 38 35.58 9.19 -8.77
N GLN A 39 35.52 7.93 -9.15
CA GLN A 39 34.49 7.43 -10.04
C GLN A 39 33.21 7.30 -9.22
N TYR A 40 32.34 8.31 -9.33
CA TYR A 40 30.95 8.17 -8.92
C TYR A 40 30.31 7.12 -9.82
N ASN A 41 30.30 5.86 -9.39
CA ASN A 41 29.45 4.84 -10.00
C ASN A 41 28.00 5.20 -9.67
N THR A 42 27.47 6.13 -10.45
CA THR A 42 26.05 6.48 -10.49
C THR A 42 25.22 5.35 -11.10
N THR A 43 25.85 4.28 -11.61
CA THR A 43 25.20 3.13 -12.22
C THR A 43 24.45 2.26 -11.21
N HIS A 44 24.73 2.35 -9.91
CA HIS A 44 23.87 1.76 -8.87
C HIS A 44 22.75 2.71 -8.35
N MET A 45 22.70 3.96 -8.82
CA MET A 45 21.65 4.94 -8.48
C MET A 45 20.88 5.46 -9.70
N SER A 46 21.20 5.02 -10.91
CA SER A 46 20.34 5.28 -12.07
C SER A 46 19.14 4.33 -12.03
N THR A 47 18.04 4.79 -11.46
CA THR A 47 16.70 4.22 -11.71
C THR A 47 16.15 4.63 -13.07
N VAL A 48 16.99 5.13 -13.97
CA VAL A 48 16.63 5.43 -15.36
C VAL A 48 17.59 4.63 -16.25
N ALA A 49 17.26 3.36 -16.45
CA ALA A 49 17.73 2.61 -17.62
C ALA A 49 16.55 2.48 -18.57
N ASP A 50 16.71 3.07 -19.75
CA ASP A 50 16.00 2.69 -20.96
C ASP A 50 16.16 1.18 -21.22
N ALA A 51 15.15 0.60 -21.88
CA ALA A 51 15.11 -0.76 -22.43
C ALA A 51 14.86 -1.92 -21.46
N CYS A 52 13.69 -1.92 -20.82
CA CYS A 52 12.79 -3.08 -20.61
C CYS A 52 11.39 -2.49 -20.36
N PRO A 53 10.26 -3.12 -20.77
CA PRO A 53 8.96 -2.68 -20.31
C PRO A 53 8.96 -2.84 -18.78
N ALA A 54 9.08 -1.72 -18.07
CA ALA A 54 9.15 -1.72 -16.63
C ALA A 54 7.92 -2.46 -16.09
N PRO A 55 8.09 -3.52 -15.27
CA PRO A 55 6.96 -4.02 -14.50
C PRO A 55 6.49 -2.85 -13.64
N GLY A 56 5.26 -2.39 -13.90
CA GLY A 56 4.77 -1.09 -13.45
C GLY A 56 4.97 -0.85 -11.95
N LYS A 57 5.19 0.41 -11.56
CA LYS A 57 5.39 0.93 -10.18
C LYS A 57 5.15 -0.11 -9.07
N THR A 58 6.15 -0.95 -8.79
CA THR A 58 6.09 -1.85 -7.64
C THR A 58 6.20 -0.97 -6.41
N ARG A 59 5.10 -0.81 -5.67
CA ARG A 59 5.14 -0.15 -4.36
C ARG A 59 6.02 -1.01 -3.46
N LEU A 60 7.21 -0.52 -3.13
CA LEU A 60 8.04 -1.07 -2.06
C LEU A 60 7.55 -0.51 -0.73
N ILE A 61 7.78 -1.24 0.35
CA ILE A 61 7.51 -0.71 1.70
C ILE A 61 8.47 0.47 1.92
N PRO A 62 8.00 1.64 2.38
CA PRO A 62 8.86 2.79 2.61
C PRO A 62 10.03 2.45 3.55
N GLY A 63 11.26 2.78 3.14
CA GLY A 63 12.47 2.51 3.91
C GLY A 63 13.05 1.09 3.75
N THR A 64 12.51 0.26 2.85
CA THR A 64 13.04 -1.07 2.56
C THR A 64 13.14 -1.35 1.05
N ASN A 65 13.91 -2.38 0.68
CA ASN A 65 13.95 -2.93 -0.68
C ASN A 65 12.95 -4.09 -0.88
N THR A 66 11.96 -4.22 0.01
CA THR A 66 10.99 -5.33 -0.02
C THR A 66 9.66 -4.89 -0.65
N PRO A 67 9.13 -5.63 -1.64
CA PRO A 67 7.83 -5.32 -2.22
C PRO A 67 6.70 -5.62 -1.22
N TYR A 68 5.57 -4.91 -1.34
CA TYR A 68 4.35 -5.32 -0.64
C TYR A 68 3.93 -6.72 -1.09
N ALA A 69 3.41 -7.51 -0.14
CA ALA A 69 2.81 -8.80 -0.46
C ALA A 69 1.70 -8.62 -1.51
N PRO A 70 1.59 -9.52 -2.50
CA PRO A 70 0.56 -9.41 -3.51
C PRO A 70 -0.83 -9.53 -2.88
N VAL A 71 -1.71 -8.59 -3.20
CA VAL A 71 -3.15 -8.69 -2.88
C VAL A 71 -3.78 -9.81 -3.69
N SER A 72 -4.68 -10.57 -3.05
CA SER A 72 -5.40 -11.67 -3.68
C SER A 72 -6.26 -11.20 -4.87
N ASP A 73 -6.47 -12.07 -5.83
CA ASP A 73 -7.21 -11.73 -7.06
C ASP A 73 -8.65 -11.31 -6.78
N LYS A 74 -9.29 -11.91 -5.76
CA LYS A 74 -10.62 -11.49 -5.30
C LYS A 74 -10.64 -10.04 -4.83
N ILE A 75 -9.63 -9.63 -4.05
CA ILE A 75 -9.54 -8.24 -3.57
C ILE A 75 -9.28 -7.30 -4.75
N ARG A 76 -8.45 -7.68 -5.71
CA ARG A 76 -8.22 -6.87 -6.92
C ARG A 76 -9.50 -6.68 -7.73
N GLN A 77 -10.33 -7.71 -7.85
CA GLN A 77 -11.63 -7.63 -8.54
C GLN A 77 -12.59 -6.69 -7.79
N LEU A 78 -12.69 -6.83 -6.47
CA LEU A 78 -13.50 -5.94 -5.64
C LEU A 78 -13.01 -4.49 -5.71
N GLN A 79 -11.70 -4.25 -5.62
CA GLN A 79 -11.13 -2.92 -5.78
C GLN A 79 -11.50 -2.30 -7.12
N LYS A 80 -11.39 -3.05 -8.22
CA LYS A 80 -11.82 -2.59 -9.55
C LYS A 80 -13.30 -2.23 -9.58
N GLN A 81 -14.16 -3.04 -8.97
CA GLN A 81 -15.60 -2.78 -8.92
C GLN A 81 -15.93 -1.51 -8.10
N PHE A 82 -15.39 -1.39 -6.88
CA PHE A 82 -15.71 -0.29 -5.97
C PHE A 82 -14.98 1.02 -6.29
N GLN A 83 -13.86 0.97 -7.02
CA GLN A 83 -13.11 2.16 -7.46
C GLN A 83 -13.47 2.60 -8.89
N LYS A 84 -14.45 1.96 -9.55
CA LYS A 84 -14.92 2.40 -10.86
C LYS A 84 -15.62 3.76 -10.77
N GLU A 85 -15.23 4.71 -11.61
CA GLU A 85 -15.80 6.07 -11.66
C GLU A 85 -17.13 6.07 -12.44
N ASP A 86 -18.21 5.59 -11.81
CA ASP A 86 -19.55 5.45 -12.41
C ASP A 86 -20.62 6.36 -11.78
N ASP A 87 -20.24 7.29 -10.90
CA ASP A 87 -21.15 8.12 -10.08
C ASP A 87 -22.20 7.36 -9.25
N VAL A 88 -22.08 6.03 -9.16
CA VAL A 88 -22.94 5.18 -8.32
C VAL A 88 -22.52 5.32 -6.86
N PRO A 89 -23.46 5.63 -5.94
CA PRO A 89 -23.14 5.73 -4.52
C PRO A 89 -22.70 4.38 -3.95
N VAL A 90 -21.82 4.42 -2.94
CA VAL A 90 -21.16 3.22 -2.38
C VAL A 90 -22.15 2.13 -1.93
N PHE A 91 -23.33 2.50 -1.42
CA PHE A 91 -24.34 1.56 -0.93
C PHE A 91 -25.15 0.86 -2.03
N LEU A 92 -24.97 1.23 -3.31
CA LEU A 92 -25.56 0.54 -4.47
C LEU A 92 -24.49 -0.09 -5.38
N LYS A 93 -23.21 0.05 -5.02
CA LYS A 93 -22.07 -0.28 -5.89
C LYS A 93 -21.76 -1.78 -5.93
N GLY A 94 -22.25 -2.55 -4.96
CA GLY A 94 -22.13 -4.01 -4.91
C GLY A 94 -23.01 -4.74 -5.92
N GLY A 95 -24.06 -4.08 -6.43
CA GLY A 95 -24.86 -4.56 -7.56
C GLY A 95 -26.37 -4.49 -7.33
N PRO A 96 -27.18 -5.21 -8.14
CA PRO A 96 -28.64 -5.13 -8.08
C PRO A 96 -29.26 -5.56 -6.74
N LEU A 97 -28.62 -6.49 -6.03
CA LEU A 97 -29.08 -6.95 -4.72
C LEU A 97 -29.09 -5.82 -3.68
N ASP A 98 -28.11 -4.92 -3.74
CA ASP A 98 -28.04 -3.75 -2.85
C ASP A 98 -29.26 -2.85 -3.04
N GLY A 99 -29.70 -2.66 -4.29
CA GLY A 99 -30.89 -1.87 -4.62
C GLY A 99 -32.18 -2.51 -4.10
N ILE A 100 -32.33 -3.83 -4.20
CA ILE A 100 -33.49 -4.55 -3.65
C ILE A 100 -33.51 -4.42 -2.13
N LEU A 101 -32.35 -4.66 -1.49
CA LEU A 101 -32.22 -4.61 -0.04
C LEU A 101 -32.53 -3.20 0.49
N TYR A 102 -31.96 -2.17 -0.13
CA TYR A 102 -32.22 -0.77 0.22
C TYR A 102 -33.71 -0.41 0.15
N ARG A 103 -34.38 -0.76 -0.97
CA ARG A 103 -35.80 -0.47 -1.16
C ARG A 103 -36.68 -1.21 -0.16
N LEU A 104 -36.35 -2.47 0.14
CA LEU A 104 -37.07 -3.26 1.14
C LEU A 104 -36.93 -2.64 2.53
N THR A 105 -35.71 -2.30 2.95
CA THR A 105 -35.49 -1.64 4.25
C THR A 105 -36.24 -0.33 4.33
N MET A 106 -36.23 0.49 3.27
CA MET A 106 -36.98 1.74 3.24
C MET A 106 -38.49 1.54 3.35
N ALA A 107 -39.04 0.55 2.64
CA ALA A 107 -40.46 0.22 2.74
C ALA A 107 -40.84 -0.19 4.17
N LEU A 108 -40.03 -1.04 4.82
CA LEU A 108 -40.24 -1.47 6.20
C LEU A 108 -40.20 -0.28 7.18
N CYS A 109 -39.24 0.64 7.01
CA CYS A 109 -39.15 1.84 7.84
C CYS A 109 -40.40 2.73 7.70
N ILE A 110 -40.87 2.95 6.46
CA ILE A 110 -42.08 3.76 6.21
C ILE A 110 -43.31 3.10 6.85
N VAL A 111 -43.48 1.78 6.66
CA VAL A 111 -44.57 1.02 7.29
C VAL A 111 -44.50 1.12 8.81
N GLY A 112 -43.31 1.02 9.39
CA GLY A 112 -43.09 1.20 10.83
C GLY A 112 -43.52 2.59 11.32
N LEU A 113 -43.12 3.66 10.63
CA LEU A 113 -43.50 5.04 10.97
C LEU A 113 -45.02 5.25 10.89
N VAL A 114 -45.67 4.72 9.86
CA VAL A 114 -47.13 4.79 9.72
C VAL A 114 -47.82 4.02 10.86
N GLY A 115 -47.33 2.83 11.19
CA GLY A 115 -47.86 2.02 12.30
C GLY A 115 -47.73 2.73 13.65
N VAL A 116 -46.59 3.37 13.91
CA VAL A 116 -46.38 4.20 15.10
C VAL A 116 -47.36 5.38 15.13
N GLY A 117 -47.50 6.10 14.01
CA GLY A 117 -48.44 7.21 13.89
C GLY A 117 -49.90 6.80 14.17
N HIS A 118 -50.33 5.67 13.59
CA HIS A 118 -51.66 5.10 13.83
C HIS A 118 -51.87 4.73 15.30
N THR A 119 -50.86 4.14 15.93
CA THR A 119 -50.90 3.73 17.34
C THR A 119 -51.01 4.95 18.25
N ILE A 120 -50.19 5.97 18.02
CA ILE A 120 -50.26 7.25 18.75
C ILE A 120 -51.64 7.88 18.58
N TYR A 121 -52.14 8.00 17.35
CA TYR A 121 -53.45 8.61 17.10
C TYR A 121 -54.59 7.89 17.83
N THR A 122 -54.60 6.56 17.76
CA THR A 122 -55.63 5.73 18.40
C THR A 122 -55.64 5.86 19.93
N HIS A 123 -54.47 6.08 20.54
CA HIS A 123 -54.35 6.24 21.99
C HIS A 123 -54.43 7.68 22.47
N ALA A 124 -54.09 8.65 21.63
CA ALA A 124 -54.11 10.08 21.96
C ALA A 124 -55.51 10.68 21.83
N VAL A 125 -56.34 10.19 20.92
CA VAL A 125 -57.71 10.71 20.72
C VAL A 125 -58.73 9.79 21.40
N PRO A 126 -59.54 10.31 22.34
CA PRO A 126 -60.59 9.51 22.96
C PRO A 126 -61.65 9.12 21.93
N LYS A 127 -62.00 7.84 21.89
CA LYS A 127 -63.11 7.36 21.07
C LYS A 127 -64.42 7.76 21.77
N LYS A 128 -65.34 8.37 21.02
CA LYS A 128 -66.70 8.64 21.48
C LYS A 128 -67.50 7.35 21.61
#